data_AF-A0A958L955-F1
#
_entry.id   AF-A0A958L955-F1
#
_cell.length_a   1.000
_cell.length_b   1.000
_cell.length_c   1.000
_cell.angle_alpha   90.00
_cell.angle_beta   90.00
_cell.angle_gamma   90.00
#
_symmetry.space_group_name_H-M   'P 1'
#
loop_
_entity.id
_entity.type
_entity.pdbx_description
1 polymer ?
#
loop_
_entity_poly.entity_id
_entity_poly.type
_entity_poly.pdbx_seq_one_letter_code
_entity_poly.pdbx_strand_id
1 'polypeptide(L)'
;MTTTLLFLISLQVVLFHIDEYYFHRKRTLCRKEVVSMFIDGALYLPPLVIACFAPFNDFWSWVFIVFSVLSCLSITKNEWFYNYDLNRPERIVHSFLYILHPILLYGFYYSWQQNYFAHNLNFWIIQIVYVGFGVRTLAHQLIYWNYLRTDCV
;
A
#
# COMPACT_ATOMS: atom_id res chain seq x y z
N MET A 1 10.59 5.91 17.68
CA MET A 1 10.15 4.91 16.68
C MET A 1 8.68 5.08 16.33
N THR A 2 7.77 5.09 17.30
CA THR A 2 6.32 5.27 17.07
C THR A 2 5.95 6.58 16.39
N THR A 3 6.49 7.70 16.85
CA THR A 3 6.21 9.03 16.27
C THR A 3 6.62 9.09 14.79
N THR A 4 7.80 8.56 14.47
CA THR A 4 8.30 8.47 13.09
C THR A 4 7.42 7.56 12.23
N LEU A 5 7.04 6.38 12.72
CA LEU A 5 6.21 5.44 11.98
C LEU A 5 4.80 6.00 11.73
N LEU A 6 4.21 6.66 12.73
CA LEU A 6 2.93 7.36 12.59
C LEU A 6 2.99 8.49 11.57
N PHE A 7 4.07 9.27 11.57
CA PHE A 7 4.30 10.29 10.56
C PHE A 7 4.37 9.69 9.15
N LEU A 8 5.12 8.61 8.97
CA LEU A 8 5.26 7.93 7.68
C LEU A 8 3.94 7.31 7.19
N ILE A 9 3.18 6.67 8.08
CA ILE A 9 1.84 6.14 7.78
C ILE A 9 0.92 7.29 7.33
N SER A 10 0.91 8.39 8.08
CA SER A 10 0.07 9.56 7.77
C SER A 10 0.44 10.16 6.41
N LEU A 11 1.73 10.30 6.14
CA LEU A 11 2.24 10.80 4.87
C LEU A 11 1.82 9.89 3.70
N GLN A 12 1.97 8.57 3.84
CA GLN A 12 1.55 7.64 2.80
C GLN A 12 0.03 7.69 2.56
N VAL A 13 -0.78 7.75 3.62
CA VAL A 13 -2.25 7.87 3.48
C VAL A 13 -2.63 9.16 2.75
N VAL A 14 -2.00 10.29 3.08
CA VAL A 14 -2.24 11.58 2.40
C VAL A 14 -1.85 11.52 0.93
N LEU A 15 -0.64 11.03 0.63
CA LEU A 15 -0.17 10.91 -0.75
C LEU A 15 -1.03 9.96 -1.58
N PHE A 16 -1.44 8.83 -1.01
CA PHE A 16 -2.35 7.89 -1.66
C PHE A 16 -3.72 8.53 -1.94
N HIS A 17 -4.25 9.34 -1.03
CA HIS A 17 -5.50 10.06 -1.28
C HIS A 17 -5.36 11.10 -2.40
N ILE A 18 -4.23 11.82 -2.45
CA ILE A 18 -3.96 12.77 -3.53
C ILE A 18 -3.91 12.01 -4.86
N ASP A 19 -3.22 10.88 -4.91
CA ASP A 19 -3.15 10.04 -6.10
C ASP A 19 -4.54 9.57 -6.57
N GLU A 20 -5.28 8.92 -5.67
CA GLU A 20 -6.56 8.29 -5.98
C GLU A 20 -7.69 9.28 -6.26
N TYR A 21 -7.79 10.37 -5.49
CA TYR A 21 -8.94 11.28 -5.57
C TYR A 21 -8.67 12.51 -6.41
N TYR A 22 -7.41 12.92 -6.60
CA TYR A 22 -7.07 14.07 -7.44
C TYR A 22 -6.54 13.65 -8.81
N PHE A 23 -5.47 12.86 -8.88
CA PHE A 23 -4.84 12.51 -10.17
C PHE A 23 -5.66 11.49 -10.96
N HIS A 24 -6.02 10.35 -10.37
CA HIS A 24 -6.77 9.30 -11.06
C HIS A 24 -8.15 9.77 -11.53
N ARG A 25 -8.85 10.59 -10.73
CA ARG A 25 -10.13 11.18 -11.14
C ARG A 25 -10.02 12.19 -12.28
N LYS A 26 -8.90 12.91 -12.37
CA LYS A 26 -8.66 13.91 -13.43
C LYS A 26 -8.31 13.26 -14.77
N ARG A 27 -7.49 12.20 -14.73
CA ARG A 27 -6.97 11.51 -15.93
C ARG A 27 -7.86 10.38 -16.46
N THR A 28 -8.67 9.79 -15.57
CA THR A 28 -9.26 8.44 -15.70
C THR A 28 -8.19 7.35 -15.85
N LEU A 29 -8.54 6.11 -15.48
CA LEU A 29 -7.58 5.00 -15.44
C LEU A 29 -7.85 3.99 -16.54
N CYS A 30 -6.77 3.48 -17.14
CA CYS A 30 -6.85 2.35 -18.06
C CYS A 30 -7.09 1.06 -17.29
N ARG A 31 -7.79 0.08 -17.91
CA ARG A 31 -8.06 -1.21 -17.25
C ARG A 31 -6.79 -1.94 -16.80
N LYS A 32 -5.69 -1.82 -17.55
CA LYS A 32 -4.38 -2.38 -17.17
C LYS A 32 -3.83 -1.75 -15.88
N GLU A 33 -3.96 -0.43 -15.73
CA GLU A 33 -3.53 0.29 -14.52
C GLU A 33 -4.37 -0.15 -13.32
N VAL A 34 -5.70 -0.25 -13.49
CA VAL A 34 -6.62 -0.70 -12.43
C VAL A 34 -6.27 -2.11 -11.96
N VAL A 35 -6.04 -3.04 -12.89
CA VAL A 35 -5.63 -4.42 -12.54
C VAL A 35 -4.29 -4.43 -11.83
N SER A 36 -3.33 -3.60 -12.26
CA SER A 36 -2.03 -3.53 -11.59
C SER A 36 -2.15 -2.98 -10.17
N MET A 37 -2.88 -1.87 -9.99
CA MET A 37 -3.14 -1.28 -8.67
C MET A 37 -3.81 -2.27 -7.72
N PHE A 38 -4.77 -3.07 -8.23
CA PHE A 38 -5.41 -4.12 -7.45
C PHE A 38 -4.40 -5.19 -7.00
N ILE A 39 -3.54 -5.65 -7.92
CA ILE A 39 -2.49 -6.64 -7.60
C ILE A 39 -1.53 -6.08 -6.55
N ASP A 40 -1.13 -4.81 -6.69
CA ASP A 40 -0.22 -4.14 -5.75
C ASP A 40 -0.80 -4.11 -4.34
N GLY A 41 -2.06 -3.70 -4.21
CA GLY A 41 -2.76 -3.71 -2.93
C GLY A 41 -2.97 -5.12 -2.37
N ALA A 42 -3.28 -6.10 -3.23
CA ALA A 42 -3.48 -7.49 -2.84
C ALA A 42 -2.18 -8.16 -2.36
N LEU A 43 -1.02 -7.71 -2.83
CA LEU A 43 0.29 -8.16 -2.35
C LEU A 43 0.77 -7.37 -1.11
N TYR A 44 0.33 -6.12 -0.96
CA TYR A 44 0.69 -5.27 0.18
C TYR A 44 -0.09 -5.59 1.45
N LEU A 45 -1.37 -5.95 1.32
CA LEU A 45 -2.25 -6.19 2.46
C LEU A 45 -1.85 -7.42 3.32
N PRO A 46 -1.46 -8.58 2.75
CA PRO A 46 -1.14 -9.77 3.55
C PRO A 46 0.00 -9.56 4.55
N PRO A 47 1.15 -8.92 4.21
CA PRO A 47 2.16 -8.55 5.21
C PRO A 47 1.59 -7.78 6.40
N LEU A 48 0.73 -6.79 6.16
CA LEU A 48 0.12 -5.98 7.21
C LEU A 48 -0.81 -6.79 8.12
N VAL A 49 -1.60 -7.69 7.53
CA VAL A 49 -2.50 -8.59 8.26
C VAL A 49 -1.69 -9.58 9.10
N ILE A 50 -0.64 -10.18 8.54
CA ILE A 50 0.26 -11.09 9.26
C ILE A 50 0.88 -10.37 10.46
N ALA A 51 1.45 -9.18 10.26
CA ALA A 51 2.06 -8.41 11.35
C ALA A 51 1.07 -7.97 12.43
N CYS A 52 -0.23 -7.93 12.14
CA CYS A 52 -1.27 -7.50 13.07
C CYS A 52 -1.86 -8.65 13.90
N PHE A 53 -1.99 -9.84 13.30
CA PHE A 53 -2.74 -10.96 13.89
C PHE A 53 -1.91 -12.23 14.12
N ALA A 54 -0.79 -12.42 13.42
CA ALA A 54 0.03 -13.62 13.55
C ALA A 54 1.11 -13.43 14.64
N PRO A 55 1.43 -14.46 15.43
CA PRO A 55 2.58 -14.40 16.33
C PRO A 55 3.88 -14.41 15.52
N PHE A 56 4.91 -13.70 16.00
CA PHE A 56 6.22 -13.71 15.36
C PHE A 56 6.87 -15.10 15.48
N ASN A 57 7.10 -15.76 14.35
CA ASN A 57 7.86 -17.01 14.22
C ASN A 57 8.55 -17.06 12.85
N ASP A 58 9.46 -18.02 12.67
CA ASP A 58 10.28 -18.12 11.45
C ASP A 58 9.44 -18.31 10.18
N PHE A 59 8.36 -19.11 10.27
CA PHE A 59 7.47 -19.36 9.15
C PHE A 59 6.76 -18.08 8.69
N TRP A 60 6.07 -17.38 9.59
CA TRP A 60 5.36 -16.14 9.28
C TRP A 60 6.30 -15.02 8.87
N SER A 61 7.51 -14.98 9.44
CA SER A 61 8.56 -14.04 9.04
C SER A 61 8.94 -14.22 7.57
N TRP A 62 9.21 -15.46 7.14
CA TRP A 62 9.50 -15.75 5.73
C TRP A 62 8.33 -15.40 4.81
N VAL A 63 7.09 -15.73 5.20
CA VAL A 63 5.89 -15.37 4.43
C VAL A 63 5.79 -13.84 4.30
N PHE A 64 5.97 -13.10 5.41
CA PHE A 64 5.96 -11.64 5.39
C PHE A 64 7.01 -11.09 4.40
N ILE A 65 8.25 -11.59 4.46
CA ILE A 65 9.35 -11.11 3.62
C ILE A 65 9.06 -11.39 2.14
N VAL A 66 8.61 -12.61 1.80
CA VAL A 66 8.29 -12.99 0.41
C VAL A 66 7.20 -12.09 -0.16
N PHE A 67 6.09 -11.90 0.57
CA PHE A 67 5.02 -11.00 0.13
C PHE A 67 5.49 -9.55 0.04
N SER A 68 6.33 -9.08 0.97
CA SER A 68 6.90 -7.73 0.95
C SER A 68 7.74 -7.49 -0.31
N VAL A 69 8.60 -8.45 -0.66
CA VAL A 69 9.43 -8.38 -1.89
C VAL A 69 8.54 -8.40 -3.13
N LEU A 70 7.57 -9.31 -3.20
CA LEU A 70 6.63 -9.38 -4.32
C LEU A 70 5.82 -8.07 -4.46
N SER A 71 5.40 -7.47 -3.35
CA SER A 71 4.69 -6.20 -3.34
C SER A 71 5.56 -5.05 -3.87
N CYS A 72 6.83 -4.96 -3.46
CA CYS A 72 7.79 -3.98 -3.97
C CYS A 72 8.08 -4.16 -5.48
N LEU A 73 8.21 -5.41 -5.94
CA LEU A 73 8.38 -5.69 -7.37
C LEU A 73 7.13 -5.32 -8.18
N SER A 74 5.95 -5.58 -7.62
CA SER A 74 4.68 -5.28 -8.27
C SER A 74 4.50 -3.79 -8.52
N ILE A 75 4.74 -2.95 -7.50
CA ILE A 75 4.66 -1.48 -7.69
C ILE A 75 5.68 -0.98 -8.72
N THR A 76 6.88 -1.57 -8.75
CA THR A 76 7.94 -1.16 -9.69
C THR A 76 7.56 -1.48 -11.14
N LYS A 77 6.82 -2.56 -11.38
CA LYS A 77 6.31 -2.95 -12.70
C LYS A 77 5.44 -1.86 -13.34
N ASN A 78 4.81 -1.00 -12.55
CA ASN A 78 3.91 0.04 -13.05
C ASN A 78 4.62 1.06 -13.95
N GLU A 79 5.90 1.35 -13.69
CA GLU A 79 6.70 2.25 -14.53
C GLU A 79 6.93 1.73 -15.95
N TRP A 80 6.75 0.43 -16.21
CA TRP A 80 6.94 -0.13 -17.56
C TRP A 80 5.78 0.15 -18.51
N PHE A 81 4.59 0.40 -18.00
CA PHE A 81 3.40 0.61 -18.83
C PHE A 81 2.69 1.94 -18.55
N TYR A 82 3.17 2.75 -17.60
CA TYR A 82 2.72 4.14 -17.51
C TYR A 82 3.00 4.87 -18.81
N ASN A 83 2.01 5.61 -19.29
CA ASN A 83 2.13 6.41 -20.50
C ASN A 83 3.18 7.50 -20.30
N TYR A 84 3.96 7.79 -21.35
CA TYR A 84 4.96 8.85 -21.34
C TYR A 84 4.39 10.24 -21.00
N ASP A 85 3.08 10.43 -21.20
CA ASP A 85 2.35 11.66 -20.90
C ASP A 85 1.88 11.78 -19.44
N LEU A 86 2.34 10.90 -18.53
CA LEU A 86 2.01 11.03 -17.12
C LEU A 86 2.50 12.39 -16.58
N ASN A 87 1.61 13.11 -15.92
CA ASN A 87 1.92 14.43 -15.40
C ASN A 87 3.11 14.34 -14.42
N ARG A 88 4.09 15.24 -14.57
CA ARG A 88 5.23 15.35 -13.64
C ARG A 88 4.85 15.32 -12.15
N PRO A 89 3.81 16.05 -11.67
CA PRO A 89 3.42 15.97 -10.27
C PRO A 89 2.87 14.59 -9.86
N GLU A 90 2.18 13.87 -10.75
CA GLU A 90 1.68 12.50 -10.51
C GLU A 90 2.87 11.53 -10.32
N ARG A 91 3.88 11.62 -11.21
CA ARG A 91 5.13 10.83 -11.09
C ARG A 91 5.89 11.10 -9.79
N ILE A 92 5.91 12.35 -9.33
CA ILE A 92 6.55 12.70 -8.06
C ILE A 92 5.81 12.02 -6.90
N VAL A 93 4.48 12.09 -6.87
CA VAL A 93 3.67 11.41 -5.84
C VAL A 93 3.91 9.90 -5.87
N HIS A 94 3.92 9.28 -7.05
CA HIS A 94 4.23 7.85 -7.21
C HIS A 94 5.62 7.51 -6.67
N SER A 95 6.64 8.31 -6.98
CA SER A 95 8.00 8.08 -6.49
C SER A 95 8.08 8.13 -4.95
N PHE A 96 7.36 9.05 -4.32
CA PHE A 96 7.29 9.11 -2.86
C PHE A 96 6.56 7.89 -2.28
N LEU A 97 5.46 7.47 -2.90
CA LEU A 97 4.74 6.25 -2.50
C LEU A 97 5.64 5.01 -2.61
N TYR A 98 6.48 4.92 -3.65
CA TYR A 98 7.39 3.80 -3.86
C TYR A 98 8.51 3.74 -2.82
N ILE A 99 8.97 4.89 -2.34
CA ILE A 99 9.97 4.96 -1.26
C ILE A 99 9.31 4.62 0.09
N LEU A 100 8.11 5.14 0.34
CA LEU A 100 7.38 4.91 1.59
C LEU A 100 6.98 3.44 1.76
N HIS A 101 6.67 2.74 0.67
CA HIS A 101 6.21 1.35 0.67
C HIS A 101 7.18 0.37 1.38
N PRO A 102 8.45 0.20 0.95
CA PRO A 102 9.40 -0.67 1.64
C PRO A 102 9.77 -0.16 3.04
N ILE A 103 9.81 1.16 3.26
CA ILE A 103 10.11 1.73 4.59
C ILE A 103 9.04 1.34 5.59
N LEU A 104 7.77 1.40 5.20
CA LEU A 104 6.65 1.01 6.05
C LEU A 104 6.59 -0.49 6.28
N LEU A 105 6.78 -1.31 5.25
CA LEU A 105 6.87 -2.77 5.40
C LEU A 105 7.96 -3.15 6.39
N TYR A 106 9.14 -2.54 6.27
CA TYR A 106 10.23 -2.75 7.23
C TYR A 106 9.87 -2.26 8.63
N GLY A 107 9.25 -1.08 8.76
CA GLY A 107 8.79 -0.55 10.04
C GLY A 107 7.78 -1.46 10.74
N PHE A 108 6.84 -2.03 9.99
CA PHE A 108 5.87 -3.00 10.50
C PHE A 108 6.54 -4.32 10.89
N TYR A 109 7.45 -4.84 10.04
CA TYR A 109 8.21 -6.06 10.34
C TYR A 109 9.02 -5.93 11.64
N TYR A 110 9.78 -4.84 11.76
CA TYR A 110 10.60 -4.60 12.96
C TYR A 110 9.74 -4.44 14.22
N SER A 111 8.63 -3.71 14.13
CA SER A 111 7.68 -3.56 15.24
C SER A 111 7.04 -4.89 15.65
N TRP A 112 6.75 -5.74 14.67
CA TRP A 112 6.20 -7.07 14.88
C TRP A 112 7.21 -8.01 15.53
N GLN A 113 8.46 -8.02 15.06
CA GLN A 113 9.56 -8.81 15.63
C GLN A 113 9.81 -8.49 17.11
N GLN A 114 9.68 -7.22 17.50
CA GLN A 114 9.88 -6.78 18.88
C GLN A 114 8.64 -6.99 19.77
N ASN A 115 7.60 -7.68 19.29
CA ASN A 115 6.30 -7.82 19.97
C ASN A 115 5.70 -6.48 20.42
N TYR A 116 5.97 -5.40 19.67
CA TYR A 116 5.60 -4.05 20.06
C TYR A 116 4.07 -3.86 20.14
N PHE A 117 3.35 -4.52 19.23
CA PHE A 117 1.89 -4.48 19.13
C PHE A 117 1.18 -5.09 20.34
N ALA A 118 1.74 -6.17 20.90
CA ALA A 118 1.18 -6.82 22.09
C ALA A 118 1.29 -5.93 23.33
N HIS A 119 2.32 -5.09 23.41
CA HIS A 119 2.58 -4.20 24.56
C HIS A 119 1.90 -2.83 24.41
N ASN A 120 1.61 -2.39 23.18
CA ASN A 120 1.07 -1.05 22.91
C ASN A 120 -0.26 -1.14 22.14
N LEU A 121 -1.35 -1.30 22.90
CA LEU A 121 -2.71 -1.42 22.35
C LEU A 121 -3.09 -0.25 21.43
N ASN A 122 -2.69 0.98 21.76
CA ASN A 122 -2.95 2.16 20.91
C ASN A 122 -2.34 1.99 19.51
N PHE A 123 -1.13 1.44 19.43
CA PHE A 123 -0.45 1.26 18.17
C PHE A 123 -1.05 0.09 17.37
N TRP A 124 -1.47 -0.97 18.06
CA TRP A 124 -2.22 -2.08 17.44
C TRP A 124 -3.56 -1.61 16.84
N ILE A 125 -4.32 -0.76 17.56
CA ILE A 125 -5.55 -0.16 17.04
C ILE A 125 -5.28 0.66 15.77
N ILE A 126 -4.22 1.48 15.77
CA ILE A 126 -3.84 2.26 14.58
C ILE A 126 -3.48 1.34 13.40
N GLN A 127 -2.79 0.24 13.65
CA GLN A 127 -2.50 -0.75 12.61
C GLN A 127 -3.77 -1.40 12.07
N ILE A 128 -4.75 -1.73 12.93
CA ILE A 128 -6.05 -2.24 12.47
C ILE A 128 -6.77 -1.22 11.61
N VAL A 129 -6.80 0.05 12.02
CA VAL A 129 -7.39 1.14 11.23
C VAL A 129 -6.69 1.26 9.87
N TYR A 130 -5.37 1.13 9.86
CA TYR A 130 -4.57 1.16 8.65
C TYR A 130 -4.82 -0.05 7.72
N VAL A 131 -4.94 -1.27 8.28
CA VAL A 131 -5.38 -2.47 7.55
C VAL A 131 -6.79 -2.28 7.00
N GLY A 132 -7.71 -1.73 7.80
CA GLY A 132 -9.07 -1.40 7.37
C GLY A 132 -9.10 -0.38 6.22
N PHE A 133 -8.21 0.60 6.24
CA PHE A 133 -8.00 1.51 5.12
C PHE A 133 -7.50 0.77 3.86
N GLY A 134 -6.55 -0.16 4.01
CA GLY A 134 -6.10 -1.04 2.92
C GLY A 134 -7.22 -1.90 2.32
N VAL A 135 -8.07 -2.49 3.16
CA VAL A 135 -9.24 -3.27 2.69
C VAL A 135 -10.25 -2.38 1.97
N ARG A 136 -10.54 -1.20 2.52
CA ARG A 136 -11.46 -0.22 1.91
C ARG A 136 -10.95 0.22 0.54
N THR A 137 -9.66 0.49 0.41
CA THR A 137 -9.05 0.94 -0.85
C THR A 137 -9.05 -0.15 -1.90
N LEU A 138 -8.74 -1.40 -1.54
CA LEU A 138 -8.90 -2.55 -2.44
C LEU A 138 -10.35 -2.74 -2.91
N ALA A 139 -11.31 -2.63 -1.99
CA ALA A 139 -12.73 -2.69 -2.35
C ALA A 139 -13.14 -1.55 -3.28
N HIS A 140 -12.64 -0.33 -3.03
CA HIS A 140 -12.85 0.81 -3.92
C HIS A 140 -12.28 0.57 -5.31
N GLN A 141 -11.04 0.07 -5.42
CA GLN A 141 -10.42 -0.24 -6.70
C GLN A 141 -11.19 -1.31 -7.48
N LEU A 142 -11.64 -2.36 -6.78
CA LEU A 142 -12.41 -3.45 -7.38
C LEU A 142 -13.81 -3.03 -7.83
N ILE A 143 -14.49 -2.16 -7.10
CA ILE A 143 -15.87 -1.76 -7.41
C ILE A 143 -15.88 -0.54 -8.34
N TYR A 144 -15.23 0.55 -7.94
CA TYR A 144 -15.34 1.83 -8.62
C TYR A 144 -14.64 1.82 -9.98
N TRP A 145 -13.37 1.41 -10.01
CA TRP A 145 -12.58 1.52 -11.23
C TRP A 145 -12.83 0.37 -12.20
N ASN A 146 -13.09 -0.85 -11.72
CA ASN A 146 -13.36 -1.98 -12.59
C ASN A 146 -14.74 -1.92 -13.27
N TYR A 147 -15.76 -1.33 -12.62
CA TYR A 147 -17.13 -1.35 -13.14
C TYR A 147 -17.68 0.01 -13.57
N LEU A 148 -17.25 1.14 -12.98
CA LEU A 148 -17.94 2.43 -13.18
C LEU A 148 -17.20 3.40 -14.11
N ARG A 149 -15.88 3.27 -14.32
CA ARG A 149 -15.09 4.36 -14.93
C ARG A 149 -13.80 3.96 -15.65
N THR A 150 -13.77 2.80 -16.32
CA THR A 150 -12.66 2.40 -17.19
C THR A 150 -12.98 2.74 -18.64
N ASP A 151 -12.36 3.79 -19.18
CA ASP A 151 -12.73 4.35 -20.51
C ASP A 151 -11.65 4.20 -21.59
N CYS A 152 -10.65 3.32 -21.39
CA CYS A 152 -9.67 3.03 -22.44
C CYS A 152 -9.84 1.60 -22.95
N VAL A 153 -10.33 1.49 -24.19
CA VAL A 153 -10.19 0.30 -25.06
C VAL A 153 -8.74 0.18 -25.49
#